data_AF-A0A4Y2USN9-F1
#
_entry.id   AF-A0A4Y2USN9-F1
#
_cell.length_a   1.000
_cell.length_b   1.000
_cell.length_c   1.000
_cell.angle_alpha   90.00
_cell.angle_beta   90.00
_cell.angle_gamma   90.00
#
_symmetry.space_group_name_H-M   'P 1'
#
loop_
_entity.id
_entity.type
_entity.pdbx_description
1 polymer ?
#
loop_
_entity_poly.entity_id
_entity_poly.type
_entity_poly.pdbx_seq_one_letter_code
_entity_poly.pdbx_strand_id
1 'polypeptide(L)'
;MERAVELNPQDSTSYYLIGEWCYAFADMPWYQRKVAAAIFASPPTSTYEEALKYFEKAEETNPLFYSMNLLMMGKCYLKINDKEKAVKYLKQARDYLVKTPDDQKAHEEAEKLLKDLIS
;
A
#
# COMPACT_ATOMS: atom_id res chain seq x y z
N MET A 1 -3.95 -0.11 16.84
CA MET A 1 -3.20 -0.91 15.84
C MET A 1 -1.76 -1.12 16.27
N GLU A 2 -1.07 -0.10 16.80
CA GLU A 2 0.31 -0.23 17.33
C GLU A 2 0.49 -1.40 18.30
N ARG A 3 -0.50 -1.66 19.17
CA ARG A 3 -0.48 -2.78 20.12
C ARG A 3 -0.49 -4.19 19.50
N ALA A 4 -0.88 -4.33 18.22
CA ALA A 4 -0.80 -5.61 17.50
C ALA A 4 0.64 -5.89 17.02
N VAL A 5 1.39 -4.85 16.65
CA VAL A 5 2.82 -4.96 16.26
C VAL A 5 3.70 -5.30 17.45
N GLU A 6 3.33 -4.84 18.65
CA GLU A 6 4.04 -5.18 19.90
C GLU A 6 3.95 -6.68 20.26
N LEU A 7 2.93 -7.39 19.80
CA LEU A 7 2.68 -8.79 20.15
C LEU A 7 3.38 -9.78 19.20
N ASN A 8 3.64 -9.39 17.95
CA ASN A 8 4.45 -10.17 17.01
C ASN A 8 5.15 -9.26 15.97
N PRO A 9 6.39 -8.81 16.24
CA PRO A 9 7.11 -7.91 15.34
C PRO A 9 7.53 -8.53 14.00
N GLN A 10 7.21 -9.81 13.74
CA GLN A 10 7.46 -10.50 12.47
C GLN A 10 6.18 -10.76 11.65
N ASP A 11 5.02 -10.25 12.08
CA ASP A 11 3.81 -10.42 11.27
C ASP A 11 3.76 -9.41 10.12
N SER A 12 4.19 -9.84 8.93
CA SER A 12 4.09 -9.06 7.69
C SER A 12 2.66 -8.58 7.41
N THR A 13 1.65 -9.32 7.88
CA THR A 13 0.24 -8.92 7.76
C THR A 13 -0.05 -7.65 8.55
N SER A 14 0.47 -7.55 9.78
CA SER A 14 0.30 -6.37 10.63
C SER A 14 0.94 -5.13 9.99
N TYR A 15 2.14 -5.26 9.41
CA TYR A 15 2.77 -4.17 8.67
C TYR A 15 1.96 -3.76 7.43
N TYR A 16 1.46 -4.73 6.65
CA TYR A 16 0.59 -4.45 5.51
C TYR A 16 -0.68 -3.69 5.93
N LEU A 17 -1.35 -4.11 7.01
CA LEU A 17 -2.58 -3.45 7.48
C LEU A 17 -2.34 -2.01 7.94
N ILE A 18 -1.18 -1.74 8.54
CA ILE A 18 -0.78 -0.38 8.91
C ILE A 18 -0.48 0.44 7.65
N GLY A 19 0.22 -0.14 6.67
CA GLY A 19 0.46 0.50 5.38
C GLY A 19 -0.84 0.86 4.66
N GLU A 20 -1.82 -0.04 4.64
CA GLU A 20 -3.16 0.19 4.08
C GLU A 20 -3.88 1.35 4.78
N TRP A 21 -3.82 1.37 6.11
CA TRP A 21 -4.37 2.47 6.90
C TRP A 21 -3.70 3.80 6.53
N CYS A 22 -2.37 3.84 6.52
CA CYS A 22 -1.59 5.02 6.12
C CYS A 22 -1.96 5.50 4.70
N TYR A 23 -2.04 4.57 3.74
CA TYR A 23 -2.40 4.89 2.36
C TYR A 23 -3.81 5.48 2.27
N ALA A 24 -4.80 4.89 2.94
CA ALA A 24 -6.17 5.36 2.92
C ALA A 24 -6.31 6.80 3.48
N PHE A 25 -5.53 7.13 4.53
CA PHE A 25 -5.52 8.47 5.10
C PHE A 25 -4.78 9.49 4.21
N ALA A 26 -3.70 9.07 3.53
CA ALA A 26 -3.01 9.90 2.56
C ALA A 26 -3.89 10.22 1.34
N ASP A 27 -4.62 9.22 0.83
CA ASP A 27 -5.47 9.31 -0.36
C ASP A 27 -6.84 9.95 -0.11
N MET A 28 -7.18 10.23 1.17
CA MET A 28 -8.44 10.87 1.54
C MET A 28 -8.55 12.28 0.93
N PRO A 29 -9.63 12.59 0.18
CA PRO A 29 -9.85 13.92 -0.34
C PRO A 29 -9.87 15.00 0.76
N TRP A 30 -9.34 16.19 0.46
CA TRP A 30 -9.20 17.29 1.43
C TRP A 30 -10.51 17.68 2.13
N TYR A 31 -11.66 17.52 1.46
CA TYR A 31 -12.97 17.85 2.03
C TYR A 31 -13.43 16.82 3.07
N GLN A 32 -13.14 15.53 2.87
CA GLN A 32 -13.43 14.49 3.86
C GLN A 32 -12.57 14.70 5.11
N ARG A 33 -11.30 15.10 4.93
CA ARG A 33 -10.41 15.47 6.05
C ARG A 33 -10.97 16.62 6.90
N LYS A 34 -11.59 17.63 6.29
CA LYS A 34 -12.20 18.75 7.02
C LYS A 34 -13.43 18.33 7.84
N VAL A 35 -14.25 17.42 7.33
CA VAL A 35 -15.41 16.90 8.07
C VAL A 35 -14.94 16.05 9.25
N ALA A 36 -13.91 15.21 9.06
CA ALA A 36 -13.31 14.44 10.15
C ALA A 36 -12.69 15.34 11.24
N ALA A 37 -12.03 16.45 10.85
CA ALA A 37 -11.47 17.42 11.80
C ALA A 37 -12.51 18.16 12.66
N ALA A 38 -13.74 18.27 12.18
CA ALA A 38 -14.82 18.89 12.94
C ALA A 38 -15.37 17.96 14.03
N ILE A 39 -15.18 16.64 13.89
CA ILE A 39 -15.66 15.61 14.83
C ILE A 39 -14.52 15.15 15.76
N PHE A 40 -13.31 15.01 15.21
CA PHE A 40 -12.10 14.64 15.93
C PHE A 40 -11.18 15.85 16.02
N ALA A 41 -10.73 16.22 17.23
CA ALA A 41 -9.93 17.43 17.50
C ALA A 41 -8.73 17.62 16.54
N SER A 42 -8.16 16.52 16.04
CA SER A 42 -7.33 16.47 14.85
C SER A 42 -7.61 15.17 14.10
N PRO A 43 -7.94 15.19 12.79
CA PRO A 43 -8.09 13.95 12.05
C PRO A 43 -6.73 13.25 11.97
N PRO A 44 -6.65 11.91 12.07
CA PRO A 44 -5.41 11.22 11.76
C PRO A 44 -4.99 11.61 10.34
N THR A 45 -3.71 11.85 10.14
CA THR A 45 -3.13 12.10 8.82
C THR A 45 -1.97 11.17 8.61
N SER A 46 -1.75 10.77 7.36
CA SER A 46 -0.59 10.00 6.95
C SER A 46 -0.18 10.42 5.54
N THR A 47 1.03 10.07 5.16
CA THR A 47 1.62 10.30 3.85
C THR A 47 1.79 8.99 3.08
N TYR A 48 2.00 9.08 1.75
CA TYR A 48 2.28 7.90 0.92
C TYR A 48 3.66 7.31 1.25
N GLU A 49 4.61 8.15 1.68
CA GLU A 49 5.93 7.75 2.16
C GLU A 49 5.85 6.95 3.46
N GLU A 50 4.96 7.34 4.39
CA GLU A 50 4.72 6.55 5.60
C GLU A 50 4.08 5.19 5.27
N ALA A 51 3.08 5.16 4.38
CA ALA A 51 2.49 3.91 3.92
C ALA A 51 3.55 2.98 3.30
N LEU A 52 4.38 3.54 2.43
CA LEU A 52 5.45 2.81 1.75
C LEU A 52 6.43 2.17 2.73
N LYS A 53 6.85 2.89 3.79
CA LYS A 53 7.75 2.34 4.82
C LYS A 53 7.19 1.06 5.46
N TYR A 54 5.89 1.03 5.73
CA TYR A 54 5.25 -0.15 6.31
C TYR A 54 5.13 -1.30 5.30
N PHE A 55 4.80 -1.02 4.05
CA PHE A 55 4.78 -2.05 3.00
C PHE A 55 6.18 -2.63 2.72
N GLU A 56 7.21 -1.78 2.71
CA GLU A 56 8.62 -2.21 2.63
C GLU A 56 9.00 -3.08 3.82
N LYS A 57 8.58 -2.70 5.04
CA LYS A 57 8.81 -3.52 6.24
C LYS A 57 8.14 -4.89 6.15
N ALA A 58 6.92 -4.95 5.63
CA ALA A 58 6.20 -6.21 5.42
C ALA A 58 6.98 -7.14 4.46
N GLU A 59 7.47 -6.57 3.36
CA GLU A 59 8.25 -7.25 2.32
C GLU A 59 9.63 -7.70 2.82
N GLU A 60 10.32 -6.87 3.61
CA GLU A 60 11.59 -7.22 4.26
C GLU A 60 11.43 -8.38 5.24
N THR A 61 10.29 -8.42 5.94
CA THR A 61 10.01 -9.44 6.96
C THR A 61 9.68 -10.78 6.33
N ASN A 62 8.93 -10.78 5.22
CA ASN A 62 8.62 -11.98 4.46
C ASN A 62 8.54 -11.64 2.97
N PRO A 63 9.60 -11.86 2.18
CA PRO A 63 9.63 -11.51 0.77
C PRO A 63 8.56 -12.26 -0.04
N LEU A 64 7.88 -11.54 -0.92
CA LEU A 64 6.82 -12.02 -1.79
C LEU A 64 5.68 -12.71 -1.02
N PHE A 65 5.40 -12.28 0.23
CA PHE A 65 4.37 -12.92 1.04
C PHE A 65 2.95 -12.66 0.53
N TYR A 66 2.71 -11.50 -0.08
CA TYR A 66 1.38 -11.06 -0.47
C TYR A 66 1.41 -10.14 -1.69
N SER A 67 0.72 -10.55 -2.74
CA SER A 67 0.61 -9.83 -4.02
C SER A 67 0.06 -8.41 -3.87
N MET A 68 -0.91 -8.21 -2.98
CA MET A 68 -1.46 -6.88 -2.70
C MET A 68 -0.44 -5.94 -2.05
N ASN A 69 0.50 -6.45 -1.25
CA ASN A 69 1.59 -5.63 -0.71
C ASN A 69 2.42 -5.02 -1.86
N LEU A 70 2.79 -5.83 -2.84
CA LEU A 70 3.54 -5.40 -4.03
C LEU A 70 2.75 -4.38 -4.87
N LEU A 71 1.44 -4.61 -5.07
CA LEU A 71 0.56 -3.65 -5.74
C LEU A 71 0.57 -2.30 -5.02
N MET A 72 0.42 -2.33 -3.69
CA MET A 72 0.35 -1.11 -2.87
C MET A 72 1.69 -0.36 -2.83
N MET A 73 2.82 -1.07 -2.80
CA MET A 73 4.15 -0.46 -2.99
C MET A 73 4.22 0.25 -4.35
N GLY A 74 3.78 -0.40 -5.43
CA GLY A 74 3.71 0.20 -6.77
C GLY A 74 2.87 1.47 -6.80
N LYS A 75 1.69 1.46 -6.17
CA LYS A 75 0.81 2.63 -6.06
C LYS A 75 1.42 3.76 -5.23
N CYS A 76 2.06 3.45 -4.11
CA CYS A 76 2.77 4.46 -3.31
C CYS A 76 3.87 5.13 -4.14
N TYR A 77 4.68 4.34 -4.84
CA TYR A 77 5.74 4.86 -5.70
C TYR A 77 5.22 5.76 -6.83
N LEU A 78 4.05 5.44 -7.42
CA LEU A 78 3.37 6.35 -8.35
C LEU A 78 2.98 7.67 -7.70
N LYS A 79 2.42 7.64 -6.50
CA LYS A 79 1.96 8.83 -5.78
C LYS A 79 3.11 9.76 -5.38
N ILE A 80 4.28 9.22 -5.10
CA ILE A 80 5.50 10.00 -4.80
C ILE A 80 6.36 10.30 -6.04
N ASN A 81 5.84 10.02 -7.25
CA ASN A 81 6.49 10.26 -8.55
C ASN A 81 7.78 9.47 -8.83
N ASP A 82 8.05 8.37 -8.10
CA ASP A 82 9.14 7.45 -8.42
C ASP A 82 8.64 6.37 -9.39
N LYS A 83 8.58 6.74 -10.67
CA LYS A 83 8.02 5.88 -11.73
C LYS A 83 8.83 4.60 -11.95
N GLU A 84 10.14 4.65 -11.76
CA GLU A 84 11.01 3.49 -11.97
C GLU A 84 10.68 2.38 -10.98
N LYS A 85 10.63 2.72 -9.69
CA LYS A 85 10.25 1.75 -8.66
C LYS A 85 8.79 1.36 -8.76
N ALA A 86 7.90 2.28 -9.12
CA ALA A 86 6.51 1.94 -9.37
C ALA A 86 6.37 0.82 -10.41
N VAL A 87 7.01 0.98 -11.58
CA VAL A 87 6.99 -0.03 -12.64
C VAL A 87 7.59 -1.35 -12.17
N LYS A 88 8.68 -1.32 -11.39
CA LYS A 88 9.29 -2.52 -10.80
C LYS A 88 8.28 -3.31 -9.97
N TYR A 89 7.64 -2.67 -8.98
CA TYR A 89 6.73 -3.36 -8.06
C TYR A 89 5.40 -3.74 -8.72
N LEU A 90 4.87 -2.93 -9.64
CA LEU A 90 3.68 -3.29 -10.42
C LEU A 90 3.93 -4.51 -11.32
N LYS A 91 5.12 -4.63 -11.92
CA LYS A 91 5.47 -5.85 -12.67
C LYS A 91 5.53 -7.07 -11.77
N GLN A 92 6.11 -6.94 -10.57
CA GLN A 92 6.13 -8.03 -9.59
C GLN A 92 4.72 -8.44 -9.15
N ALA A 93 3.82 -7.49 -8.91
CA ALA A 93 2.43 -7.78 -8.57
C ALA A 93 1.67 -8.47 -9.73
N ARG A 94 1.87 -8.01 -10.97
CA ARG A 94 1.31 -8.64 -12.18
C ARG A 94 1.84 -10.06 -12.38
N ASP A 95 3.14 -10.26 -12.23
CA ASP A 95 3.78 -11.56 -12.51
C ASP A 95 3.70 -12.53 -11.31
N TYR A 96 3.02 -12.12 -10.23
CA TYR A 96 2.80 -12.94 -9.05
C TYR A 96 1.91 -14.14 -9.37
N LEU A 97 2.23 -15.31 -8.79
CA LEU A 97 1.47 -16.54 -9.02
C LEU A 97 0.06 -16.43 -8.42
N VAL A 98 -0.96 -16.39 -9.29
CA VAL A 98 -2.35 -16.27 -8.88
C VAL A 98 -2.85 -17.56 -8.23
N LYS A 99 -3.17 -17.50 -6.94
CA LYS A 99 -3.75 -18.62 -6.17
C LYS A 99 -5.04 -18.23 -5.45
N THR A 100 -5.20 -16.94 -5.19
CA THR A 100 -6.31 -16.38 -4.41
C THR A 100 -7.02 -15.27 -5.19
N PRO A 101 -8.25 -14.89 -4.79
CA PRO A 101 -8.94 -13.74 -5.37
C PRO A 101 -8.15 -12.43 -5.24
N ASP A 102 -7.40 -12.26 -4.15
CA ASP A 102 -6.55 -11.09 -3.94
C ASP A 102 -5.40 -11.05 -4.95
N ASP A 103 -4.79 -12.20 -5.28
CA ASP A 103 -3.76 -12.25 -6.31
C ASP A 103 -4.31 -11.88 -7.69
N GLN A 104 -5.53 -12.34 -8.01
CA GLN A 104 -6.18 -11.99 -9.26
C GLN A 104 -6.45 -10.48 -9.33
N LYS A 105 -6.96 -9.89 -8.24
CA LYS A 105 -7.19 -8.46 -8.14
C LYS A 105 -5.89 -7.66 -8.25
N ALA A 106 -4.83 -8.10 -7.57
CA ALA A 106 -3.52 -7.48 -7.64
C ALA A 106 -2.96 -7.49 -9.06
N HIS A 107 -3.10 -8.62 -9.75
CA HIS A 107 -2.71 -8.79 -11.14
C HIS A 107 -3.43 -7.81 -12.06
N GLU A 108 -4.76 -7.79 -12.03
CA GLU A 108 -5.59 -6.97 -12.91
C GLU A 108 -5.33 -5.47 -12.70
N GLU A 109 -5.26 -5.03 -11.45
CA GLU A 109 -5.02 -3.61 -11.12
C GLU A 109 -3.60 -3.19 -11.53
N ALA A 110 -2.60 -4.05 -11.29
CA ALA A 110 -1.23 -3.78 -11.69
C ALA A 110 -1.07 -3.73 -13.22
N GLU A 111 -1.71 -4.64 -13.95
CA GLU A 111 -1.69 -4.66 -15.41
C GLU A 111 -2.33 -3.39 -15.99
N LYS A 112 -3.45 -2.94 -15.42
CA LYS A 112 -4.10 -1.68 -15.80
C LYS A 112 -3.17 -0.49 -15.58
N LEU A 113 -2.60 -0.35 -14.38
CA LEU A 113 -1.71 0.76 -14.06
C LEU A 113 -0.46 0.78 -14.95
N LEU A 114 0.09 -0.40 -15.30
CA LEU A 114 1.22 -0.49 -16.22
C LEU A 114 0.86 -0.03 -17.64
N LYS A 115 -0.35 -0.33 -18.13
CA LYS A 115 -0.83 0.16 -19.44
C LYS A 115 -0.96 1.69 -19.43
N ASP A 116 -1.54 2.25 -18.37
CA ASP A 116 -1.74 3.70 -18.21
C ASP A 116 -0.41 4.48 -18.12
N LEU A 117 0.70 3.82 -17.76
CA LEU A 117 2.04 4.44 -17.71
C LEU A 117 2.75 4.50 -19.07
N ILE A 118 2.29 3.70 -20.04
CA ILE A 118 2.89 3.56 -21.37
C ILE A 118 2.09 4.33 -22.43
N SER A 119 0.80 4.60 -22.16
CA SER A 119 -0.07 5.46 -22.97
C SER A 119 0.23 6.94 -22.81
#